data_AF-A0A1K0G7B0-F1
#
_entry.id   AF-A0A1K0G7B0-F1
#
_cell.length_a   1.000
_cell.length_b   1.000
_cell.length_c   1.000
_cell.angle_alpha   90.00
_cell.angle_beta   90.00
_cell.angle_gamma   90.00
#
_symmetry.space_group_name_H-M   'P 1'
#
loop_
_entity.id
_entity.type
_entity.pdbx_description
1 polymer ?
#
loop_
_entity_poly.entity_id
_entity_poly.type
_entity_poly.pdbx_seq_one_letter_code
_entity_poly.pdbx_strand_id
1 'polypeptide(L)'
;MTPVVTHAKATHHGGPVCGADDGPATRVSEDPLQITCPDCPDLVWIEELPNDATAGDPRIIEVLREATRGHMRKVDGLIVDGTTAAAILTVYEVMKPPTRAKFLALDLDKMTTVAWRLLRPHL
;
A
#
# COMPACT_ATOMS: atom_id res chain seq x y z
N MET A 1 -1.56 19.49 15.33
CA MET A 1 -0.15 19.03 15.36
C MET A 1 0.05 18.15 14.14
N THR A 2 0.92 18.56 13.22
CA THR A 2 1.30 17.71 12.09
C THR A 2 2.11 16.53 12.64
N PRO A 3 1.80 15.28 12.26
CA PRO A 3 2.58 14.13 12.72
C PRO A 3 4.03 14.28 12.27
N VAL A 4 4.97 13.99 13.17
CA VAL A 4 6.40 13.95 12.86
C VAL A 4 6.65 12.69 12.03
N VAL A 5 7.09 12.87 10.79
CA VAL A 5 7.41 11.79 9.85
C VAL A 5 8.91 11.77 9.57
N THR A 6 9.43 10.57 9.29
CA THR A 6 10.82 10.36 8.86
C THR A 6 10.84 10.13 7.36
N HIS A 7 11.60 10.94 6.65
CA HIS A 7 11.74 10.91 5.19
C HIS A 7 12.96 10.09 4.77
N ALA A 8 12.89 9.53 3.57
CA ALA A 8 14.06 8.95 2.91
C ALA A 8 15.09 10.05 2.59
N LYS A 9 16.38 9.73 2.73
CA LYS A 9 17.48 10.57 2.22
C LYS A 9 17.69 10.33 0.73
N ALA A 10 17.93 11.38 -0.05
CA ALA A 10 18.28 11.16 -1.46
C ALA A 10 19.73 10.71 -1.62
N THR A 11 19.93 9.87 -2.62
CA THR A 11 21.23 9.31 -2.98
C THR A 11 22.19 10.36 -3.54
N HIS A 12 21.67 11.46 -4.10
CA HIS A 12 22.45 12.46 -4.83
C HIS A 12 22.40 13.87 -4.25
N HIS A 13 21.67 14.10 -3.16
CA HIS A 13 21.63 15.40 -2.48
C HIS A 13 21.46 15.24 -0.97
N GLY A 14 21.93 16.22 -0.20
CA GLY A 14 21.89 16.18 1.27
C GLY A 14 20.51 16.29 1.91
N GLY A 15 19.44 16.49 1.13
CA GLY A 15 18.07 16.66 1.61
C GLY A 15 17.16 15.42 1.48
N PRO A 16 15.90 15.54 1.96
CA PRO A 16 14.86 14.52 1.85
C PRO A 16 14.38 14.33 0.41
N VAL A 17 13.90 13.13 0.06
CA VAL A 17 13.45 12.85 -1.33
C VAL A 17 12.04 13.34 -1.64
N CYS A 18 11.17 13.38 -0.62
CA CYS A 18 9.82 13.88 -0.70
C CYS A 18 9.74 15.25 0.03
N GLY A 19 8.64 16.00 -0.15
CA GLY A 19 8.49 17.44 0.20
C GLY A 19 8.55 17.82 1.68
N ALA A 20 9.46 17.23 2.46
CA ALA A 20 9.86 17.72 3.76
C ALA A 20 10.49 19.10 3.61
N ASP A 21 10.03 20.04 4.43
CA ASP A 21 10.76 21.28 4.67
C ASP A 21 11.95 21.00 5.61
N ASP A 22 12.94 21.88 5.64
CA ASP A 22 14.05 21.83 6.63
C ASP A 22 13.58 22.23 8.04
N GLY A 23 12.32 21.97 8.36
CA GLY A 23 11.71 22.26 9.65
C GLY A 23 12.39 21.46 10.77
N PRO A 24 12.40 21.99 12.01
CA PRO A 24 13.05 21.34 13.16
C PRO A 24 12.40 19.99 13.55
N ALA A 25 11.23 19.69 13.01
CA ALA A 25 10.53 18.43 13.21
C ALA A 25 10.85 17.39 12.13
N THR A 26 11.51 17.77 11.03
CA THR A 26 11.84 16.89 9.92
C THR A 26 12.97 15.95 10.31
N ARG A 27 12.75 14.64 10.12
CA ARG A 27 13.78 13.60 10.29
C ARG A 27 14.08 12.98 8.95
N VAL A 28 15.36 12.78 8.64
CA VAL A 28 15.81 12.16 7.39
C VAL A 28 16.67 10.94 7.75
N SER A 29 16.37 9.79 7.15
CA SER A 29 17.10 8.54 7.39
C SER A 29 17.38 7.80 6.09
N GLU A 30 18.48 7.04 6.10
CA GLU A 30 18.80 6.03 5.07
C GLU A 30 18.33 4.64 5.49
N ASP A 31 17.94 4.45 6.75
CA ASP A 31 17.41 3.18 7.27
C ASP A 31 15.94 3.03 6.88
N PRO A 32 15.59 2.06 6.02
CA PRO A 32 14.23 1.91 5.54
C PRO A 32 13.20 1.57 6.60
N LEU A 33 13.62 0.91 7.69
CA LEU A 33 12.75 0.58 8.82
C LEU A 33 12.37 1.80 9.64
N GLN A 34 13.08 2.92 9.46
CA GLN A 34 12.81 4.18 10.15
C GLN A 34 11.99 5.15 9.31
N ILE A 35 11.79 4.88 8.01
CA ILE A 35 11.05 5.74 7.09
C ILE A 35 9.55 5.58 7.35
N THR A 36 8.89 6.70 7.68
CA THR A 36 7.45 6.73 7.98
C THR A 36 6.68 7.70 7.08
N CYS A 37 7.38 8.35 6.13
CA CYS A 37 6.74 9.23 5.16
C CYS A 37 6.00 8.39 4.09
N PRO A 38 4.68 8.61 3.92
CA PRO A 38 3.87 7.84 2.97
C PRO A 38 4.21 8.11 1.49
N ASP A 39 4.95 9.18 1.21
CA ASP A 39 5.32 9.60 -0.15
C ASP A 39 6.69 9.05 -0.61
N CYS A 40 7.43 8.39 0.28
CA CYS A 40 8.78 7.89 0.03
C CYS A 40 8.95 6.34 -0.12
N PRO A 41 7.92 5.50 -0.42
CA PRO A 41 8.05 4.04 -0.40
C PRO A 41 8.81 3.44 -1.61
N ASP A 42 8.92 4.16 -2.73
CA ASP A 42 9.67 3.71 -3.94
C ASP A 42 11.20 3.66 -3.75
N LEU A 43 11.71 4.19 -2.64
CA LEU A 43 13.15 4.35 -2.36
C LEU A 43 13.66 3.30 -1.37
N VAL A 44 12.77 2.43 -0.90
CA VAL A 44 13.04 1.31 -0.01
C VAL A 44 12.94 0.03 -0.82
N TRP A 45 13.82 -0.95 -0.58
CA TRP A 45 13.66 -2.28 -1.18
C TRP A 45 12.30 -2.85 -0.77
N ILE A 46 11.47 -3.18 -1.75
CA ILE A 46 10.10 -3.63 -1.54
C ILE A 46 10.04 -4.77 -0.52
N GLU A 47 11.04 -5.65 -0.51
CA GLU A 47 11.19 -6.79 0.41
C GLU A 47 11.28 -6.36 1.87
N GLU A 48 11.92 -5.21 2.15
CA GLU A 48 12.20 -4.70 3.51
C GLU A 48 11.03 -3.90 4.11
N LEU A 49 10.07 -3.48 3.29
CA LEU A 49 8.87 -2.79 3.77
C LEU A 49 8.01 -3.73 4.62
N PRO A 50 7.45 -3.29 5.78
CA PRO A 50 6.44 -4.05 6.49
C PRO A 50 5.16 -4.14 5.64
N ASN A 51 4.39 -5.22 5.82
CA ASN A 51 3.05 -5.31 5.25
C ASN A 51 2.10 -4.36 6.02
N ASP A 52 1.36 -3.51 5.30
CA ASP A 52 0.28 -2.69 5.86
C ASP A 52 -0.90 -3.56 6.35
N ALA A 53 -1.15 -4.67 5.65
CA ALA A 53 -2.12 -5.71 6.00
C ALA A 53 -1.69 -7.08 5.46
N THR A 54 -2.30 -8.14 5.99
CA THR A 54 -2.18 -9.50 5.46
C THR A 54 -3.56 -10.06 5.10
N ALA A 55 -3.59 -11.16 4.34
CA ALA A 55 -4.80 -11.93 4.09
C ALA A 55 -5.57 -12.20 5.39
N GLY A 56 -6.89 -11.97 5.37
CA GLY A 56 -7.75 -12.09 6.55
C GLY A 56 -7.63 -10.97 7.59
N ASP A 57 -6.76 -9.96 7.41
CA ASP A 57 -6.74 -8.77 8.28
C ASP A 57 -8.07 -8.00 8.13
N PRO A 58 -8.80 -7.71 9.22
CA PRO A 58 -10.03 -6.93 9.16
C PRO A 58 -9.85 -5.53 8.54
N ARG A 59 -8.63 -5.00 8.50
CA ARG A 59 -8.28 -3.70 7.93
C ARG A 59 -8.00 -3.73 6.43
N ILE A 60 -7.96 -4.89 5.79
CA ILE A 60 -7.54 -5.03 4.38
C ILE A 60 -8.35 -4.14 3.43
N ILE A 61 -9.65 -3.98 3.66
CA ILE A 61 -10.49 -3.09 2.85
C ILE A 61 -10.10 -1.63 2.97
N GLU A 62 -9.72 -1.18 4.17
CA GLU A 62 -9.29 0.21 4.36
C GLU A 62 -7.94 0.46 3.72
N VAL A 63 -7.00 -0.50 3.85
CA VAL A 63 -5.70 -0.44 3.17
C VAL A 63 -5.87 -0.38 1.65
N LEU A 64 -6.77 -1.19 1.07
CA LEU A 64 -7.06 -1.12 -0.36
C LEU A 64 -7.67 0.23 -0.77
N ARG A 65 -8.51 0.85 0.06
CA ARG A 65 -9.06 2.19 -0.21
C ARG A 65 -8.02 3.29 -0.13
N GLU A 66 -7.02 3.15 0.73
CA GLU A 66 -5.89 4.08 0.74
C GLU A 66 -5.05 3.89 -0.53
N ALA A 67 -4.86 2.65 -0.97
CA ALA A 67 -4.15 2.36 -2.21
C ALA A 67 -4.80 3.02 -3.44
N THR A 68 -6.14 3.06 -3.53
CA THR A 68 -6.83 3.76 -4.63
C THR A 68 -6.66 5.28 -4.61
N ARG A 69 -6.29 5.88 -3.48
CA ARG A 69 -5.99 7.32 -3.36
C ARG A 69 -4.57 7.67 -3.80
N GLY A 70 -3.80 6.69 -4.29
CA GLY A 70 -2.43 6.88 -4.74
C GLY A 70 -1.38 6.61 -3.65
N HIS A 71 -1.78 6.10 -2.49
CA HIS A 71 -0.83 5.65 -1.48
C HIS A 71 -0.28 4.28 -1.87
N MET A 72 1.04 4.13 -2.02
CA MET A 72 1.61 2.80 -2.18
C MET A 72 1.36 1.99 -0.90
N ARG A 73 0.81 0.78 -1.05
CA ARG A 73 0.56 -0.16 0.05
C ARG A 73 1.19 -1.50 -0.23
N LYS A 74 1.74 -2.14 0.80
CA LYS A 74 2.26 -3.50 0.74
C LYS A 74 1.31 -4.44 1.47
N VAL A 75 0.77 -5.44 0.78
CA VAL A 75 -0.11 -6.45 1.36
C VAL A 75 0.41 -7.81 0.94
N ASP A 76 0.53 -8.73 1.90
CA ASP A 76 1.06 -10.09 1.66
C ASP A 76 2.39 -10.12 0.88
N GLY A 77 3.29 -9.16 1.15
CA GLY A 77 4.58 -9.10 0.45
C GLY A 77 4.54 -8.40 -0.91
N LEU A 78 3.35 -8.03 -1.41
CA LEU A 78 3.14 -7.46 -2.74
C LEU A 78 2.80 -5.98 -2.65
N ILE A 79 3.40 -5.18 -3.53
CA ILE A 79 2.97 -3.80 -3.75
C ILE A 79 1.65 -3.79 -4.50
N VAL A 80 0.69 -3.05 -3.94
CA VAL A 80 -0.63 -2.84 -4.52
C VAL A 80 -0.71 -1.43 -5.08
N ASP A 81 -0.80 -1.34 -6.40
CA ASP A 81 -1.12 -0.09 -7.07
C ASP A 81 -2.63 0.22 -7.00
N GLY A 82 -2.99 1.49 -7.23
CA GLY A 82 -4.38 1.94 -7.15
C GLY A 82 -5.33 1.27 -8.14
N THR A 83 -4.85 0.81 -9.30
CA THR A 83 -5.67 0.10 -10.29
C THR A 83 -6.00 -1.31 -9.80
N THR A 84 -5.00 -2.03 -9.28
CA THR A 84 -5.19 -3.34 -8.67
C THR A 84 -6.14 -3.27 -7.46
N ALA A 85 -5.95 -2.26 -6.59
CA ALA A 85 -6.84 -2.05 -5.46
C ALA A 85 -8.29 -1.74 -5.89
N ALA A 86 -8.47 -0.88 -6.90
CA ALA A 86 -9.80 -0.55 -7.41
C ALA A 86 -10.51 -1.78 -8.01
N ALA A 87 -9.77 -2.66 -8.70
CA ALA A 87 -10.31 -3.90 -9.24
C ALA A 87 -10.83 -4.83 -8.13
N ILE A 88 -10.04 -5.04 -7.08
CA ILE A 88 -10.42 -5.87 -5.93
C ILE A 88 -11.65 -5.28 -5.21
N LEU A 89 -11.64 -3.98 -4.94
CA LEU A 89 -12.75 -3.30 -4.27
C LEU A 89 -14.06 -3.37 -5.07
N THR A 90 -13.99 -3.19 -6.39
CA THR A 90 -15.17 -3.30 -7.27
C THR A 90 -15.83 -4.67 -7.12
N VAL A 91 -15.04 -5.74 -7.14
CA VAL A 91 -15.54 -7.11 -6.97
C VAL A 91 -16.07 -7.35 -5.56
N TYR A 92 -15.36 -6.86 -4.53
CA TYR A 92 -15.80 -6.96 -3.15
C TYR A 92 -17.17 -6.30 -2.91
N GLU A 93 -17.39 -5.11 -3.46
CA GLU A 93 -18.62 -4.33 -3.28
C GLU A 93 -19.86 -5.00 -3.87
N VAL A 94 -19.73 -5.77 -4.95
CA VAL A 94 -20.86 -6.46 -5.58
C VAL A 94 -21.14 -7.85 -4.99
N MET A 95 -20.24 -8.39 -4.17
CA MET A 95 -20.39 -9.72 -3.57
C MET A 95 -21.42 -9.77 -2.43
N LYS A 96 -22.07 -10.93 -2.24
CA LYS A 96 -22.92 -11.19 -1.06
C LYS A 96 -22.05 -11.40 0.20
N PRO A 97 -22.54 -11.09 1.42
CA PRO A 97 -21.77 -11.21 2.66
C PRO A 97 -21.00 -12.53 2.87
N PRO A 98 -21.60 -13.72 2.68
CA PRO A 98 -20.86 -14.98 2.86
C PRO A 98 -19.76 -15.19 1.80
N THR A 99 -19.92 -14.63 0.60
CA THR A 99 -18.90 -14.69 -0.45
C THR A 99 -17.79 -13.65 -0.20
N ARG A 100 -18.14 -12.46 0.31
CA ARG A 100 -17.16 -11.44 0.73
C ARG A 100 -16.19 -11.99 1.77
N ALA A 101 -16.69 -12.67 2.78
CA ALA A 101 -15.83 -13.27 3.82
C ALA A 101 -14.85 -14.30 3.23
N LYS A 102 -15.32 -15.14 2.29
CA LYS A 102 -14.46 -16.10 1.58
C LYS A 102 -13.44 -15.40 0.68
N PHE A 103 -13.82 -14.31 0.04
CA PHE A 103 -12.95 -13.53 -0.83
C PHE A 103 -11.83 -12.84 -0.03
N LEU A 104 -12.14 -12.24 1.12
CA LEU A 104 -11.16 -11.60 2.00
C LEU A 104 -10.21 -12.58 2.72
N ALA A 105 -10.58 -13.86 2.76
CA ALA A 105 -9.73 -14.92 3.29
C ALA A 105 -8.72 -15.45 2.26
N LEU A 106 -8.77 -14.97 1.01
CA LEU A 106 -7.78 -15.30 0.00
C LEU A 106 -6.52 -14.45 0.19
N ASP A 107 -5.38 -15.01 -0.20
CA ASP A 107 -4.16 -14.25 -0.42
C ASP A 107 -4.39 -13.16 -1.49
N LEU A 108 -3.64 -12.06 -1.42
CA LEU A 108 -3.81 -10.94 -2.33
C LEU A 108 -3.66 -11.30 -3.81
N ASP A 109 -2.71 -12.18 -4.16
CA ASP A 109 -2.52 -12.66 -5.54
C ASP A 109 -3.79 -13.32 -6.10
N LYS A 110 -4.48 -14.10 -5.27
CA LYS A 110 -5.74 -14.77 -5.60
C LYS A 110 -6.90 -13.77 -5.68
N MET A 111 -6.97 -12.80 -4.76
CA MET A 111 -7.95 -11.71 -4.85
C MET A 111 -7.81 -10.95 -6.17
N THR A 112 -6.58 -10.58 -6.52
CA THR A 112 -6.23 -9.92 -7.79
C THR A 112 -6.62 -10.77 -8.99
N THR A 113 -6.26 -12.06 -8.99
CA THR A 113 -6.60 -12.99 -10.08
C THR A 113 -8.12 -13.10 -10.28
N VAL A 114 -8.88 -13.25 -9.20
CA VAL A 114 -10.34 -13.30 -9.25
C VAL A 114 -10.92 -11.98 -9.75
N ALA A 115 -10.40 -10.85 -9.26
CA ALA A 115 -10.86 -9.53 -9.66
C ALA A 115 -10.69 -9.31 -11.17
N TRP A 116 -9.50 -9.60 -11.70
CA TRP A 116 -9.23 -9.44 -13.13
C TRP A 116 -10.02 -10.40 -14.00
N ARG A 117 -10.21 -11.66 -13.59
CA ARG A 117 -11.05 -12.61 -14.34
C ARG A 117 -12.51 -12.16 -14.43
N LEU A 118 -13.03 -11.54 -13.37
CA LEU A 118 -14.42 -11.06 -13.36
C LEU A 118 -14.59 -9.76 -14.15
N LEU A 119 -13.62 -8.84 -14.06
CA LEU A 119 -13.68 -7.56 -14.74
C LEU A 119 -13.28 -7.65 -16.22
N ARG A 120 -12.44 -8.63 -16.58
CA ARG A 120 -11.91 -8.84 -17.94
C ARG A 120 -11.91 -10.33 -18.29
N PRO A 121 -13.08 -10.94 -18.57
CA PRO A 121 -13.21 -12.38 -18.81
C PRO A 121 -12.58 -12.89 -20.11
N HIS A 122 -12.04 -12.01 -20.96
CA HIS A 122 -11.49 -12.33 -22.28
C HIS A 122 -10.01 -11.96 -22.44
N LEU A 123 -9.32 -11.66 -21.34
CA LEU A 123 -7.88 -11.48 -21.28
C LEU A 123 -7.20 -12.72 -20.70
#